data_AF-A0A6N2WP13-F1
#
_entry.id   AF-A0A6N2WP13-F1
#
_cell.length_a   1.000
_cell.length_b   1.000
_cell.length_c   1.000
_cell.angle_alpha   90.00
_cell.angle_beta   90.00
_cell.angle_gamma   90.00
#
_symmetry.space_group_name_H-M   'P 1'
#
loop_
_entity.id
_entity.type
_entity.pdbx_description
1 polymer ?
#
loop_
_entity_poly.entity_id
_entity_poly.type
_entity_poly.pdbx_seq_one_letter_code
_entity_poly.pdbx_strand_id
1 'polypeptide(L)' 'MISNIQRNIIIRALRIRKEQGENPEDILDKYMNLTSTDKAEIMEKLVMTADEPMSR' A
#
# COMPACT_ATOMS: atom_id res chain seq x y z
N MET A 1 -9.43 4.41 10.20
CA MET A 1 -9.53 5.44 9.14
C MET A 1 -8.42 6.46 9.29
N ILE A 2 -7.32 6.20 8.58
CA ILE A 2 -6.19 7.12 8.46
C ILE A 2 -6.50 8.25 7.48
N SER A 3 -5.74 9.35 7.54
CA SER A 3 -5.91 10.42 6.57
C SER A 3 -5.49 10.00 5.16
N ASN A 4 -6.05 10.65 4.13
CA ASN A 4 -5.67 10.40 2.74
C ASN A 4 -4.17 10.59 2.50
N ILE A 5 -3.53 11.54 3.20
CA ILE A 5 -2.08 11.78 3.11
C ILE A 5 -1.31 10.59 3.66
N GLN A 6 -1.66 10.10 4.86
CA GLN A 6 -1.04 8.92 5.46
C GLN A 6 -1.20 7.69 4.56
N ARG A 7 -2.40 7.47 4.01
CA ARG A 7 -2.67 6.36 3.09
C ARG A 7 -1.74 6.41 1.87
N ASN A 8 -1.60 7.57 1.24
CA ASN A 8 -0.76 7.75 0.06
C ASN A 8 0.73 7.55 0.36
N ILE A 9 1.20 7.97 1.54
CA ILE A 9 2.59 7.73 1.99
C ILE A 9 2.84 6.23 2.15
N ILE A 10 1.92 5.51 2.81
CA ILE A 10 2.04 4.07 3.02
C ILE A 10 2.06 3.33 1.67
N ILE A 11 1.13 3.65 0.76
CA ILE A 11 1.10 3.05 -0.59
C ILE A 11 2.44 3.23 -1.31
N ARG A 12 3.02 4.43 -1.31
CA ARG A 12 4.33 4.68 -1.94
C ARG A 12 5.44 3.84 -1.30
N ALA A 13 5.45 3.75 0.03
CA ALA A 13 6.44 2.95 0.76
C ALA A 13 6.30 1.44 0.46
N LEU A 14 5.07 0.95 0.28
CA LEU A 14 4.80 -0.45 -0.07
C LEU A 14 5.22 -0.77 -1.51
N ARG A 15 5.05 0.15 -2.47
CA ARG A 15 5.53 -0.04 -3.85
C ARG A 15 7.03 -0.26 -3.91
N ILE A 16 7.80 0.61 -3.24
CA ILE A 16 9.27 0.50 -3.20
C ILE A 16 9.70 -0.84 -2.60
N ARG A 17 9.04 -1.27 -1.53
CA ARG A 17 9.32 -2.55 -0.88
C ARG A 17 8.95 -3.75 -1.75
N LYS A 18 7.84 -3.67 -2.47
CA LYS A 18 7.45 -4.67 -3.48
C LYS A 18 8.49 -4.79 -4.60
N GLU A 19 8.99 -3.67 -5.11
CA GLU A 19 10.09 -3.65 -6.10
C GLU A 19 11.38 -4.25 -5.56
N GLN A 20 11.61 -4.19 -4.26
CA GLN A 20 12.73 -4.85 -3.56
C GLN A 20 12.49 -6.34 -3.27
N GLY A 21 11.33 -6.88 -3.64
CA GLY A 21 10.95 -8.28 -3.44
C GLY A 21 10.31 -8.57 -2.08
N GLU A 22 9.99 -7.56 -1.28
CA GLU A 22 9.23 -7.73 -0.04
C GLU A 22 7.72 -7.84 -0.32
N ASN A 23 6.99 -8.56 0.54
CA ASN A 23 5.55 -8.70 0.43
C ASN A 23 4.82 -7.55 1.17
N PRO A 24 4.02 -6.72 0.47
CA PRO A 24 3.26 -5.62 1.08
C PRO A 24 2.31 -6.03 2.20
N GLU A 25 1.74 -7.23 2.13
CA GLU A 25 0.80 -7.75 3.15
C GLU A 25 1.52 -7.95 4.50
N ASP A 26 2.67 -8.62 4.47
CA ASP A 26 3.50 -8.86 5.66
C ASP A 26 3.99 -7.55 6.30
N ILE A 27 4.18 -6.51 5.49
CA ILE A 27 4.56 -5.18 5.95
C ILE A 27 3.37 -4.47 6.60
N LEU A 28 2.18 -4.54 5.99
CA LEU A 28 0.95 -3.95 6.53
C LEU A 28 0.54 -4.58 7.86
N ASP A 29 0.82 -5.87 8.05
CA ASP A 29 0.53 -6.55 9.31
C ASP A 29 1.33 -6.06 10.50
N LYS A 30 2.47 -5.42 10.27
CA LYS A 30 3.27 -4.78 11.33
C LYS A 30 2.67 -3.46 11.82
N TYR A 31 1.74 -2.85 11.08
CA TYR A 31 1.09 -1.61 11.50
C TYR A 31 -0.09 -1.89 12.44
N MET A 32 0.19 -1.84 13.74
CA MET A 32 -0.82 -2.04 14.80
C MET A 32 -1.87 -0.92 14.85
N ASN A 33 -1.58 0.22 14.23
CA ASN A 33 -2.47 1.39 14.18
C ASN A 33 -3.37 1.45 12.94
N LEU A 34 -3.29 0.45 12.04
CA LEU A 34 -4.19 0.34 10.89
C LEU A 34 -5.32 -0.63 11.20
N THR A 35 -6.55 -0.20 10.94
CA THR A 35 -7.70 -1.12 10.99
C THR A 35 -7.67 -2.06 9.79
N SER A 36 -8.40 -3.18 9.87
CA SER A 36 -8.52 -4.11 8.74
C SER A 36 -9.06 -3.41 7.48
N THR A 37 -9.97 -2.45 7.64
CA THR A 37 -10.48 -1.62 6.54
C THR A 37 -9.38 -0.75 5.93
N ASP A 38 -8.56 -0.09 6.75
CA ASP A 38 -7.46 0.72 6.26
C ASP A 38 -6.45 -0.13 5.45
N LYS A 39 -6.13 -1.34 5.96
CA LYS A 39 -5.25 -2.29 5.26
C LYS A 39 -5.83 -2.73 3.92
N ALA A 40 -7.12 -3.07 3.87
CA ALA A 40 -7.79 -3.49 2.66
C ALA A 40 -7.80 -2.38 1.59
N GLU A 41 -8.14 -1.15 1.96
CA GLU A 41 -8.12 0.00 1.04
C GLU A 41 -6.72 0.31 0.49
N ILE A 42 -5.68 0.16 1.32
CA ILE A 42 -4.29 0.34 0.90
C ILE A 42 -3.90 -0.74 -0.12
N MET A 43 -4.24 -2.00 0.15
CA MET A 43 -3.95 -3.13 -0.75
C MET A 43 -4.70 -3.00 -2.08
N GLU A 44 -5.98 -2.67 -2.05
CA GLU A 44 -6.78 -2.43 -3.25
C GLU A 44 -6.14 -1.35 -4.13
N LYS A 45 -5.79 -0.19 -3.53
CA LYS A 45 -5.11 0.88 -4.28
C LYS A 45 -3.72 0.47 -4.78
N LEU A 46 -2.99 -0.35 -4.04
CA LEU A 46 -1.67 -0.85 -4.46
C LEU A 46 -1.78 -1.75 -5.69
N VAL A 47 -2.81 -2.58 -5.78
CA VAL A 47 -3.07 -3.47 -6.92
C VAL A 47 -3.64 -2.72 -8.11
N MET A 48 -4.65 -1.87 -7.91
CA MET A 48 -5.28 -1.09 -9.00
C MET A 48 -4.33 -0.13 -9.70
N THR A 49 -3.23 0.25 -9.04
CA THR A 49 -2.22 1.14 -9.61
C THR A 49 -1.01 0.42 -10.19
N ALA A 50 -0.94 -0.91 -10.09
CA ALA A 50 0.10 -1.73 -10.70
C ALA A 50 -0.25 -2.12 -12.15
N ASP A 51 -1.53 -2.04 -12.53
CA ASP A 51 -2.04 -2.39 -13.87
C ASP A 51 -2.18 -1.18 -14.83
N GLU A 52 -1.85 0.04 -14.40
CA GLU A 52 -1.64 1.14 -15.37
C GLU A 52 -0.21 1.04 -15.90
N PRO A 53 0.00 0.63 -17.19
CA PRO A 53 1.31 0.78 -17.81
C PRO A 53 1.64 2.26 -17.73
N MET A 54 2.77 2.57 -17.09
CA MET A 54 3.35 3.90 -17.06
C MET A 54 3.67 4.28 -18.51
N SER A 55 2.66 4.79 -19.24
CA SER A 55 2.83 5.41 -20.55
C SER A 55 3.54 6.73 -20.32
N ARG A 56 4.87 6.68 -20.31
CA ARG A 56 5.73 7.75 -20.82
C ARG A 56 7.16 7.28 -20.99
#